data_AF-A0A2V7JHI5-F1
#
_entry.id   AF-A0A2V7JHI5-F1
#
_cell.length_a   1.000
_cell.length_b   1.000
_cell.length_c   1.000
_cell.angle_alpha   90.00
_cell.angle_beta   90.00
_cell.angle_gamma   90.00
#
_symmetry.space_group_name_H-M   'P 1'
#
loop_
_entity.id
_entity.type
_entity.pdbx_description
1 polymer ?
#
loop_
_entity_poly.entity_id
_entity_poly.type
_entity_poly.pdbx_seq_one_letter_code
_entity_poly.pdbx_strand_id
1 'polypeptide(L)'
;PMSALGRFLVTRGDSDIASFKTPDIRNVMVTAPYFHDGSAATLWDVIDHYNKGDGLQDPWLDVDIQPLALQEKDIDDLVGLMASLTSPSYRQLGEKELARQRQLSRTSRPQRDSARAFGPKPVQPKPPSS
;
A
#
# COMPACT_ATOMS: atom_id res chain seq x y z
N PRO A 1 -18.64 -0.51 3.82
CA PRO A 1 -18.90 -1.96 3.58
C PRO A 1 -18.37 -2.77 4.77
N MET A 2 -18.88 -3.98 5.04
CA MET A 2 -18.40 -4.77 6.20
C MET A 2 -16.89 -5.09 6.14
N SER A 3 -16.25 -5.08 4.97
CA SER A 3 -14.80 -5.30 4.85
C SER A 3 -13.95 -4.20 5.52
N ALA A 4 -14.45 -2.97 5.62
CA ALA A 4 -13.73 -1.85 6.23
C ALA A 4 -13.53 -2.01 7.75
N LEU A 5 -14.33 -2.87 8.39
CA LEU A 5 -14.22 -3.11 9.83
C LEU A 5 -13.01 -4.00 10.19
N GLY A 6 -12.44 -4.73 9.24
CA GLY A 6 -11.21 -5.51 9.46
C GLY A 6 -11.32 -6.49 10.64
N ARG A 7 -10.28 -6.52 11.48
CA ARG A 7 -10.14 -7.43 12.63
C ARG A 7 -11.18 -7.21 13.73
N PHE A 8 -11.81 -6.03 13.80
CA PHE A 8 -12.91 -5.75 14.73
C PHE A 8 -14.06 -6.75 14.64
N LEU A 9 -14.36 -7.28 13.44
CA LEU A 9 -15.41 -8.28 13.26
C LEU A 9 -15.17 -9.56 14.07
N VAL A 10 -13.90 -9.84 14.41
CA VAL A 10 -13.47 -10.99 15.20
C VAL A 10 -13.29 -10.62 16.68
N THR A 11 -12.66 -9.48 16.97
CA THR A 11 -12.21 -9.15 18.33
C THR A 11 -13.16 -8.25 19.11
N ARG A 12 -13.99 -7.47 18.42
CA ARG A 12 -14.86 -6.42 18.99
C ARG A 12 -14.12 -5.31 19.76
N GLY A 13 -12.79 -5.18 19.60
CA GLY A 13 -12.01 -4.09 20.20
C GLY A 13 -11.87 -2.92 19.24
N ASP A 14 -12.19 -1.70 19.68
CA ASP A 14 -12.20 -0.50 18.81
C ASP A 14 -10.84 -0.21 18.15
N SER A 15 -9.74 -0.62 18.79
CA SER A 15 -8.37 -0.53 18.24
C SER A 15 -8.12 -1.46 17.04
N ASP A 16 -9.00 -2.44 16.79
CA ASP A 16 -8.90 -3.40 15.68
C ASP A 16 -9.75 -3.00 14.46
N ILE A 17 -10.45 -1.86 14.52
CA ILE A 17 -11.15 -1.30 13.37
C ILE A 17 -10.11 -0.99 12.28
N ALA A 18 -10.41 -1.35 11.03
CA ALA A 18 -9.52 -1.19 9.87
C ALA A 18 -8.15 -1.90 9.98
N SER A 19 -7.94 -2.76 10.98
CA SER A 19 -6.75 -3.61 11.08
C SER A 19 -6.87 -4.85 10.20
N PHE A 20 -5.84 -5.13 9.39
CA PHE A 20 -5.81 -6.28 8.48
C PHE A 20 -4.55 -7.11 8.68
N LYS A 21 -4.64 -8.41 8.35
CA LYS A 21 -3.45 -9.28 8.32
C LYS A 21 -2.53 -8.82 7.19
N THR A 22 -1.24 -8.64 7.50
CA THR A 22 -0.21 -8.41 6.48
C THR A 22 -0.20 -9.56 5.48
N PRO A 23 -0.46 -9.32 4.18
CA PRO A 23 -0.45 -10.37 3.17
C PRO A 23 0.98 -10.81 2.84
N ASP A 24 1.14 -12.04 2.38
CA ASP A 24 2.40 -12.50 1.77
C ASP A 24 2.63 -11.75 0.44
N ILE A 25 3.89 -11.44 0.13
CA ILE A 25 4.30 -10.71 -1.07
C ILE A 25 4.76 -11.65 -2.20
N ARG A 26 4.81 -12.97 -1.97
CA ARG A 26 5.09 -13.94 -3.04
C ARG A 26 4.01 -13.88 -4.12
N ASN A 27 4.42 -13.84 -5.40
CA ASN A 27 3.54 -13.67 -6.56
C ASN A 27 2.72 -12.37 -6.55
N VAL A 28 3.04 -11.37 -5.73
CA VAL A 28 2.20 -10.16 -5.60
C VAL A 28 1.97 -9.46 -6.94
N MET A 29 2.95 -9.46 -7.84
CA MET A 29 2.84 -8.87 -9.18
C MET A 29 1.59 -9.33 -9.95
N VAL A 30 1.14 -10.57 -9.76
CA VAL A 30 0.00 -11.17 -10.50
C VAL A 30 -1.31 -11.19 -9.70
N THR A 31 -1.41 -10.37 -8.65
CA THR A 31 -2.58 -10.34 -7.74
C THR A 31 -3.35 -9.03 -7.75
N ALA A 32 -3.07 -8.14 -8.70
CA ALA A 32 -3.85 -6.91 -8.89
C ALA A 32 -5.36 -7.22 -9.09
N PRO A 33 -6.26 -6.31 -8.65
CA PRO A 33 -5.99 -5.06 -7.94
C PRO A 33 -5.60 -5.29 -6.47
N TYR A 34 -4.93 -4.29 -5.89
CA TYR A 34 -4.35 -4.36 -4.54
C TYR A 34 -5.22 -3.69 -3.48
N PHE A 35 -4.81 -3.88 -2.22
CA PHE A 35 -5.57 -3.60 -1.01
C PHE A 35 -6.80 -4.49 -0.85
N HIS A 36 -7.40 -4.44 0.34
CA HIS A 36 -8.53 -5.29 0.72
C HIS A 36 -9.83 -4.93 -0.01
N ASP A 37 -9.88 -3.76 -0.64
CA ASP A 37 -11.01 -3.21 -1.38
C ASP A 37 -10.74 -3.08 -2.88
N GLY A 38 -9.55 -3.46 -3.35
CA GLY A 38 -9.17 -3.35 -4.76
C GLY A 38 -8.93 -1.92 -5.24
N SER A 39 -8.72 -0.96 -4.34
CA SER A 39 -8.59 0.46 -4.68
C SER A 39 -7.30 0.83 -5.42
N ALA A 40 -6.25 0.01 -5.35
CA ALA A 40 -4.99 0.26 -6.04
C ALA A 40 -4.86 -0.62 -7.30
N ALA A 41 -4.71 0.01 -8.47
CA ALA A 41 -4.64 -0.68 -9.75
C ALA A 41 -3.23 -1.22 -10.08
N THR A 42 -2.20 -0.63 -9.47
CA THR A 42 -0.79 -0.94 -9.73
C THR A 42 0.02 -1.01 -8.43
N LEU A 43 1.16 -1.70 -8.44
CA LEU A 43 2.09 -1.66 -7.30
C LEU A 43 2.67 -0.26 -7.07
N TRP A 44 2.76 0.60 -8.10
CA TRP A 44 3.15 1.99 -7.92
C TRP A 44 2.16 2.76 -7.05
N ASP A 45 0.85 2.52 -7.21
CA ASP A 45 -0.18 3.12 -6.35
C ASP A 45 -0.04 2.66 -4.90
N VAL A 46 0.29 1.38 -4.70
CA VAL A 46 0.53 0.81 -3.37
C VAL A 46 1.73 1.48 -2.72
N ILE A 47 2.86 1.59 -3.43
CA ILE A 47 4.06 2.24 -2.88
C ILE A 47 3.82 3.73 -2.65
N ASP A 48 3.10 4.43 -3.53
CA ASP A 48 2.76 5.84 -3.32
C ASP A 48 1.92 6.07 -2.06
N HIS A 49 0.94 5.20 -1.80
CA HIS A 49 0.12 5.26 -0.60
C HIS A 49 0.97 5.19 0.68
N TYR A 50 1.92 4.26 0.74
CA TYR A 50 2.86 4.18 1.86
C TYR A 50 3.87 5.33 1.86
N ASN A 51 4.34 5.78 0.70
CA ASN A 51 5.35 6.83 0.60
C ASN A 51 4.86 8.18 1.13
N LYS A 52 3.58 8.51 0.94
CA LYS A 52 2.97 9.72 1.51
C LYS A 52 2.52 9.55 2.98
N GLY A 53 2.64 8.35 3.54
CA GLY A 53 2.14 8.00 4.88
C GLY A 53 0.63 8.24 4.97
N ASP A 54 -0.17 7.64 4.11
CA ASP A 54 -1.63 7.86 4.12
C ASP A 54 -2.29 7.41 5.43
N GLY A 55 -3.50 7.92 5.72
CA GLY A 55 -4.31 7.46 6.85
C GLY A 55 -4.02 8.13 8.21
N LEU A 56 -3.08 9.06 8.32
CA LEU A 56 -2.65 9.70 9.58
C LEU A 56 -3.72 10.44 10.40
N GLN A 57 -4.91 10.63 9.85
CA GLN A 57 -6.05 11.16 10.60
C GLN A 57 -6.67 10.10 11.51
N ASP A 58 -6.36 8.82 11.28
CA ASP A 58 -6.75 7.71 12.13
C ASP A 58 -5.83 7.64 13.36
N PRO A 59 -6.36 7.86 14.57
CA PRO A 59 -5.57 7.78 15.79
C PRO A 59 -5.13 6.35 16.14
N TRP A 60 -5.68 5.32 15.48
CA TRP A 60 -5.31 3.92 15.65
C TRP A 60 -4.35 3.40 14.58
N LEU A 61 -3.99 4.23 13.60
CA LEU A 61 -2.96 3.88 12.62
C LEU A 61 -1.62 3.62 13.32
N ASP A 62 -0.83 2.71 12.78
CA ASP A 62 0.52 2.47 13.27
C ASP A 62 1.38 3.75 13.15
N VAL A 63 2.07 4.11 14.23
CA VAL A 63 2.91 5.33 14.32
C VAL A 63 4.03 5.34 13.29
N ASP A 64 4.47 4.17 12.83
CA ASP A 64 5.53 4.03 11.84
C ASP A 64 5.06 4.34 10.40
N ILE A 65 3.75 4.46 10.16
CA ILE A 65 3.21 4.93 8.88
C ILE A 65 3.41 6.44 8.79
N GLN A 66 4.55 6.82 8.19
CA GLN A 66 5.01 8.19 8.03
C GLN A 66 5.48 8.41 6.58
N PRO A 67 5.56 9.67 6.12
CA PRO A 67 6.20 9.99 4.85
C PRO A 67 7.61 9.38 4.75
N LEU A 68 7.88 8.66 3.67
CA LEU A 68 9.12 7.90 3.47
C LEU A 68 10.14 8.62 2.59
N ALA A 69 9.73 9.68 1.89
CA ALA A 69 10.56 10.45 0.96
C ALA A 69 11.25 9.60 -0.13
N LEU A 70 10.58 8.54 -0.60
CA LEU A 70 11.07 7.72 -1.71
C LEU A 70 11.02 8.52 -3.02
N GLN A 71 12.12 8.49 -3.76
CA GLN A 71 12.20 9.01 -5.12
C GLN A 71 11.61 8.02 -6.11
N GLU A 72 11.36 8.47 -7.34
CA GLU A 72 10.81 7.61 -8.40
C GLU A 72 11.63 6.33 -8.60
N LYS A 73 12.96 6.47 -8.56
CA LYS A 73 13.87 5.34 -8.70
C LYS A 73 13.71 4.33 -7.56
N ASP A 74 13.55 4.79 -6.32
CA ASP A 74 13.36 3.91 -5.17
C ASP A 74 12.06 3.13 -5.29
N ILE A 75 11.00 3.78 -5.78
CA ILE A 75 9.71 3.13 -6.07
C ILE A 75 9.88 2.08 -7.17
N ASP A 76 10.53 2.42 -8.28
CA ASP A 76 10.80 1.47 -9.36
C ASP A 76 11.61 0.25 -8.90
N ASP A 77 12.63 0.47 -8.06
CA ASP A 77 13.47 -0.58 -7.51
C ASP A 77 12.67 -1.50 -6.57
N LEU A 78 11.81 -0.95 -5.70
CA LEU A 78 10.92 -1.72 -4.83
C LEU A 78 9.93 -2.56 -5.63
N VAL A 79 9.31 -1.99 -6.67
CA VAL A 79 8.40 -2.75 -7.54
C VAL A 79 9.17 -3.84 -8.30
N GLY A 80 10.40 -3.57 -8.74
CA GLY A 80 11.29 -4.56 -9.34
C GLY A 80 11.60 -5.71 -8.39
N LEU A 81 11.91 -5.41 -7.13
CA LEU A 81 12.09 -6.42 -6.08
C LEU A 81 10.82 -7.27 -5.91
N MET A 82 9.64 -6.66 -5.77
CA MET A 82 8.37 -7.39 -5.65
C MET A 82 8.08 -8.26 -6.87
N ALA A 83 8.38 -7.77 -8.08
CA ALA A 83 8.25 -8.54 -9.32
C ALA A 83 9.11 -9.81 -9.29
N SER A 84 10.33 -9.71 -8.74
CA SER A 84 11.29 -10.82 -8.64
C SER A 84 10.79 -11.97 -7.76
N LEU A 85 9.82 -11.72 -6.87
CA LEU A 85 9.18 -12.73 -6.01
C LEU A 85 8.09 -13.54 -6.73
N THR A 86 7.94 -13.35 -8.04
CA THR A 86 7.03 -14.14 -8.87
C THR A 86 7.63 -15.51 -9.16
N SER A 87 6.92 -16.56 -8.77
CA SER A 87 7.38 -17.93 -8.98
C SER A 87 7.45 -18.32 -10.46
N PRO A 88 8.28 -19.31 -10.84
CA PRO A 88 8.47 -19.71 -12.24
C PRO A 88 7.17 -20.03 -12.98
N SER A 89 6.19 -20.63 -12.31
CA SER A 89 4.89 -20.99 -12.88
C SER A 89 4.07 -19.79 -13.36
N TYR A 90 4.30 -18.61 -12.79
CA TYR A 90 3.61 -17.37 -13.15
C TYR A 90 4.51 -16.39 -13.92
N ARG A 91 5.73 -16.77 -14.31
CA ARG A 91 6.72 -15.84 -14.90
C ARG A 91 6.16 -15.04 -16.08
N GLN A 92 5.56 -15.72 -17.06
CA GLN A 92 5.01 -15.03 -18.24
C GLN A 92 3.86 -14.09 -17.90
N LEU A 93 3.01 -14.46 -16.94
CA LEU A 93 1.93 -13.61 -16.48
C LEU A 93 2.49 -12.40 -15.71
N GLY A 94 3.49 -12.61 -14.86
CA GLY A 94 4.18 -11.57 -14.11
C GLY A 94 4.86 -10.55 -15.01
N GLU A 95 5.51 -11.00 -16.10
CA GLU A 95 6.12 -10.10 -17.10
C GLU A 95 5.08 -9.24 -17.81
N LYS A 96 3.95 -9.83 -18.23
CA LYS A 96 2.84 -9.11 -18.85
C LYS A 96 2.25 -8.08 -17.89
N GLU A 97 2.06 -8.48 -16.65
CA GLU A 97 1.42 -7.65 -15.63
C GLU A 97 2.33 -6.52 -15.16
N LEU A 98 3.64 -6.76 -15.03
CA LEU A 98 4.64 -5.71 -14.80
C LEU A 98 4.62 -4.67 -15.93
N ALA A 99 4.58 -5.10 -17.19
CA ALA A 99 4.51 -4.20 -18.33
C ALA A 99 3.23 -3.36 -18.33
N ARG A 100 2.07 -4.01 -18.08
CA ARG A 100 0.75 -3.35 -17.98
C ARG A 100 0.73 -2.31 -16.86
N GLN A 101 1.15 -2.69 -15.65
CA GLN A 101 1.15 -1.80 -14.50
C GLN A 101 2.12 -0.63 -14.68
N ARG A 102 3.31 -0.87 -15.25
CA ARG A 102 4.27 0.21 -15.57
C ARG A 102 3.72 1.19 -16.61
N GLN A 103 2.96 0.70 -17.60
CA GLN A 103 2.33 1.58 -18.57
C GLN A 103 1.26 2.46 -17.91
N LEU A 104 0.43 1.87 -17.04
CA LEU A 104 -0.59 2.60 -16.29
C LEU A 104 0.01 3.61 -15.33
N SER A 105 1.05 3.25 -14.58
CA SER A 105 1.69 4.18 -13.63
C SER A 105 2.35 5.39 -14.32
N ARG A 106 2.63 5.31 -15.62
CA ARG A 106 3.13 6.47 -16.39
C ARG A 106 2.03 7.44 -16.80
N THR A 107 0.77 7.00 -16.84
CA THR A 107 -0.36 7.81 -17.29
C THR A 107 -1.30 8.20 -16.16
N SER A 108 -1.40 7.39 -15.10
CA SER A 108 -2.27 7.62 -13.96
C SER A 108 -1.64 7.08 -12.67
N ARG A 109 -1.47 7.97 -11.68
CA ARG A 109 -1.01 7.64 -10.31
C ARG A 109 -1.84 8.42 -9.29
N PRO A 110 -3.09 8.02 -9.03
CA PRO A 110 -3.98 8.75 -8.12
C PRO A 110 -3.45 8.84 -6.69
N GLN A 111 -2.59 7.90 -6.27
CA GLN A 111 -2.01 7.91 -4.93
C GLN A 111 -0.78 8.80 -4.80
N ARG A 112 -0.18 9.27 -5.91
CA ARG A 112 1.08 9.99 -5.87
C ARG A 112 0.91 11.39 -5.29
N ASP A 113 1.61 11.62 -4.18
CA ASP A 113 1.76 12.94 -3.56
C ASP A 113 3.21 13.16 -3.09
N SER A 114 4.05 13.64 -4.01
CA SER A 114 5.46 13.91 -3.71
C SER A 114 5.63 15.04 -2.69
N ALA A 115 4.75 16.05 -2.71
CA ALA A 115 4.83 17.15 -1.76
C ALA A 115 4.64 16.64 -0.33
N ARG A 116 3.68 15.71 -0.14
CA ARG A 116 3.47 15.05 1.13
C ARG A 116 4.61 14.13 1.52
N ALA A 117 5.07 13.28 0.59
CA ALA A 117 6.11 12.28 0.84
C ALA A 117 7.44 12.90 1.31
N PHE A 118 7.79 14.08 0.80
CA PHE A 118 9.01 14.83 1.17
C PHE A 118 8.75 15.92 2.23
N GLY A 119 7.51 16.03 2.72
CA GLY A 119 7.14 16.97 3.76
C GLY A 119 7.62 16.55 5.17
N PRO A 120 7.47 17.44 6.17
CA PRO A 120 7.79 17.09 7.55
C PRO A 120 6.89 15.95 8.05
N LYS A 121 7.46 15.11 8.92
CA LYS A 121 6.70 14.05 9.59
C LYS A 121 5.61 14.69 10.46
N PRO A 122 4.33 14.36 10.22
CA PRO A 122 3.21 14.82 11.03
C PRO A 122 3.28 14.28 12.46
N VAL A 123 2.60 14.96 13.38
CA VAL A 123 2.27 14.38 14.67
C VAL A 123 0.92 13.68 14.53
N GLN A 124 0.89 12.37 14.75
CA GLN A 124 -0.35 11.61 14.76
C GLN A 124 -1.18 11.96 16.01
N PRO A 125 -2.52 12.10 15.89
CA PRO A 125 -3.38 12.27 17.05
C PRO A 125 -3.29 11.05 17.98
N LYS A 126 -3.29 11.28 19.30
CA LYS A 126 -3.33 10.18 20.27
C LYS A 126 -4.70 9.48 20.22
N PRO A 127 -4.75 8.15 20.42
CA PRO A 127 -6.01 7.45 20.66
C PRO A 127 -6.79 8.07 21.82
N PRO A 128 -8.13 8.09 21.76
CA PRO A 128 -8.93 8.47 22.92
C PRO A 128 -8.61 7.57 24.11
N SER A 129 -8.51 8.16 25.30
CA SER A 129 -8.37 7.42 26.56
C SER A 129 -9.56 6.49 26.71
N SER A 130 -9.31 5.21 26.96
CA SER A 130 -10.35 4.24 27.39
C SER A 130 -10.98 4.63 28.72
#